data_AF-A0A7V7N0V8-F1
#
_entry.id   AF-A0A7V7N0V8-F1
#
_cell.length_a   1.000
_cell.length_b   1.000
_cell.length_c   1.000
_cell.angle_alpha   90.00
_cell.angle_beta   90.00
_cell.angle_gamma   90.00
#
_symmetry.space_group_name_H-M   'P 1'
#
loop_
_entity.id
_entity.type
_entity.pdbx_description
1 polymer ?
#
loop_
_entity_poly.entity_id
_entity_poly.type
_entity_poly.pdbx_seq_one_letter_code
_entity_poly.pdbx_strand_id
1 'polypeptide(L)'
;MAKPFLKWAGGKTQLIEQIEKSIPESFHHQPFTYIEPFSGSAAVFFWMQEKFPNMEKAVLNDINIELIDCFKVIKNNVSELIDILKNWESEFHDFDDDLDLKKEYYYKKRTQFNSRESSKILQSALFIF
;
A
#
# COMPACT_ATOMS: atom_id res chain seq x y z
N MET A 1 3.33 -0.02 -15.06
CA MET A 1 3.24 1.17 -14.20
C MET A 1 2.71 0.73 -12.84
N ALA A 2 3.44 0.99 -11.76
CA ALA A 2 2.97 0.68 -10.41
C ALA A 2 1.93 1.73 -9.98
N LYS A 3 0.89 1.30 -9.28
CA LYS A 3 -0.18 2.15 -8.76
C LYS A 3 -0.35 1.89 -7.27
N PRO A 4 -0.91 2.85 -6.51
CA PRO A 4 -1.34 2.61 -5.14
C PRO A 4 -2.19 1.33 -5.04
N PHE A 5 -1.81 0.42 -4.13
CA PHE A 5 -2.51 -0.84 -3.91
C PHE A 5 -3.64 -0.71 -2.88
N LEU A 6 -3.64 0.34 -2.06
CA LEU A 6 -4.68 0.62 -1.07
C LEU A 6 -5.56 1.80 -1.48
N LYS A 7 -6.85 1.68 -1.20
CA LYS A 7 -7.74 2.85 -1.09
C LYS A 7 -7.40 3.57 0.21
N TRP A 8 -6.97 4.82 0.10
CA TRP A 8 -6.53 5.61 1.24
C TRP A 8 -7.20 6.97 1.23
N ALA A 9 -7.72 7.39 2.39
CA ALA A 9 -8.28 8.73 2.54
C ALA A 9 -7.20 9.77 2.24
N GLY A 10 -7.53 10.78 1.42
CA GLY A 10 -6.56 11.80 1.02
C GLY A 10 -5.53 11.34 -0.03
N GLY A 11 -5.85 10.30 -0.80
CA GLY A 11 -5.06 9.86 -1.95
C GLY A 11 -4.79 11.02 -2.91
N LYS A 12 -3.51 11.32 -3.16
CA LYS A 12 -3.09 12.53 -3.88
C LYS A 12 -3.07 12.39 -5.40
N THR A 13 -3.63 11.31 -5.94
CA THR A 13 -3.64 11.03 -7.39
C THR A 13 -4.23 12.19 -8.20
N GLN A 14 -5.30 12.82 -7.69
CA GLN A 14 -5.95 13.96 -8.36
C GLN A 14 -5.14 15.28 -8.26
N LEU A 15 -4.12 15.33 -7.40
CA LEU A 15 -3.26 16.51 -7.21
C LEU A 15 -1.93 16.41 -7.95
N ILE A 16 -1.69 15.31 -8.68
CA ILE A 16 -0.41 15.05 -9.36
C ILE A 16 -0.07 16.17 -10.34
N GLU A 17 -1.03 16.66 -11.13
CA GLU A 17 -0.78 17.73 -12.11
C GLU A 17 -0.35 19.05 -11.45
N GLN A 18 -0.89 19.36 -10.27
CA GLN A 18 -0.52 20.55 -9.50
C GLN A 18 0.85 20.37 -8.84
N ILE A 19 1.13 19.16 -8.32
CA ILE A 19 2.45 18.82 -7.77
C ILE A 19 3.52 18.94 -8.84
N GLU A 20 3.29 18.41 -10.04
CA GLU A 20 4.23 18.48 -11.16
C GLU A 20 4.64 19.92 -11.49
N LYS A 21 3.69 20.84 -11.53
CA LYS A 21 3.94 22.27 -11.79
C LYS A 21 4.78 22.95 -10.70
N SER A 22 4.85 22.37 -9.51
CA SER A 22 5.63 22.92 -8.38
C SER A 22 7.05 22.38 -8.28
N ILE A 23 7.41 21.37 -9.08
CA ILE A 23 8.73 20.75 -9.03
C ILE A 23 9.74 21.64 -9.77
N PRO A 24 10.87 22.03 -9.14
CA PRO A 24 11.91 22.81 -9.81
C PRO A 24 12.56 22.05 -10.98
N GLU A 25 12.88 22.74 -12.07
CA GLU A 25 13.52 22.14 -13.26
C GLU A 25 14.85 21.44 -12.97
N SER A 26 15.55 21.85 -11.90
CA SER A 26 16.80 21.22 -11.46
C SER A 26 16.64 19.73 -11.15
N PHE A 27 15.45 19.29 -10.75
CA PHE A 27 15.13 17.89 -10.48
C PHE A 27 15.16 17.00 -11.73
N HIS A 28 15.17 17.55 -12.96
CA HIS A 28 15.27 16.76 -14.18
C HIS A 28 16.72 16.39 -14.56
N HIS A 29 17.70 17.06 -13.97
CA HIS A 29 19.09 17.02 -14.47
C HIS A 29 20.08 16.42 -13.47
N GLN A 30 19.78 16.52 -12.16
CA GLN A 30 20.68 16.05 -11.11
C GLN A 30 20.08 14.89 -10.34
N PRO A 31 20.88 13.88 -9.94
CA PRO A 31 20.40 12.83 -9.07
C PRO A 31 19.92 13.38 -7.72
N PHE A 32 18.86 12.79 -7.16
CA PHE A 32 18.30 13.24 -5.88
C PHE A 32 17.69 12.09 -5.06
N THR A 33 17.51 12.37 -3.77
CA THR A 33 16.72 11.53 -2.86
C THR A 33 15.34 12.15 -2.66
N TYR A 34 14.29 11.40 -3.01
CA TYR A 34 12.92 11.76 -2.71
C TYR A 34 12.56 11.42 -1.26
N ILE A 35 11.85 12.30 -0.58
CA ILE A 35 11.43 12.11 0.81
C ILE A 35 9.95 12.45 0.92
N GLU A 36 9.13 11.50 1.39
CA GLU A 36 7.69 11.67 1.59
C GLU A 36 7.32 11.34 3.05
N PRO A 37 7.26 12.34 3.95
CA PRO A 37 7.03 12.12 5.38
C PRO A 37 5.65 11.56 5.76
N PHE A 38 4.68 11.70 4.85
CA PHE A 38 3.27 11.31 5.00
C PHE A 38 2.80 10.57 3.75
N SER A 39 3.35 9.37 3.54
CA SER A 39 3.20 8.65 2.28
C SER A 39 1.76 8.19 2.01
N GLY A 40 1.00 7.80 3.03
CA GLY A 40 -0.30 7.16 2.83
C GLY A 40 -0.19 6.01 1.81
N SER A 41 -1.02 6.02 0.75
CA SER A 41 -0.93 5.02 -0.31
C SER A 41 0.23 5.18 -1.31
N ALA A 42 1.14 6.11 -1.05
CA ALA A 42 2.34 6.39 -1.84
C ALA A 42 2.06 6.79 -3.30
N ALA A 43 0.92 7.43 -3.55
CA ALA A 43 0.52 7.85 -4.89
C ALA A 43 1.53 8.80 -5.55
N VAL A 44 2.09 9.74 -4.79
CA VAL A 44 3.09 10.69 -5.30
C VAL A 44 4.41 9.97 -5.55
N PHE A 45 4.86 9.13 -4.62
CA PHE A 45 6.03 8.28 -4.82
C PHE A 45 5.98 7.48 -6.12
N PHE A 46 4.90 6.74 -6.39
CA PHE A 46 4.81 5.91 -7.60
C PHE A 46 4.90 6.76 -8.88
N TRP A 47 4.28 7.94 -8.87
CA TRP A 47 4.37 8.89 -9.97
C TRP A 47 5.79 9.50 -10.09
N MET A 48 6.42 9.90 -8.99
CA MET A 48 7.79 10.42 -8.95
C MET A 48 8.80 9.42 -9.51
N GLN A 49 8.68 8.15 -9.10
CA GLN A 49 9.57 7.07 -9.55
C GLN A 49 9.53 6.87 -11.06
N GLU A 50 8.35 7.03 -11.66
CA GLU A 50 8.18 6.91 -13.09
C GLU A 50 8.64 8.16 -13.84
N LYS A 51 8.28 9.34 -13.33
CA LYS A 51 8.55 10.63 -13.98
C LYS A 51 10.03 11.02 -13.94
N PHE A 52 10.74 10.63 -12.88
CA PHE A 52 12.12 11.05 -12.62
C PHE A 52 13.06 9.84 -12.52
N PRO A 53 13.59 9.33 -13.64
CA PRO A 53 14.50 8.18 -13.65
C PRO A 53 15.83 8.46 -12.95
N ASN A 54 16.17 9.73 -12.72
CA ASN A 54 17.32 10.19 -11.94
C ASN A 54 17.07 10.22 -10.41
N MET A 55 15.90 9.79 -9.95
CA MET A 55 15.65 9.58 -8.52
C MET A 55 16.36 8.31 -8.04
N GLU A 56 17.46 8.45 -7.31
CA GLU A 56 18.29 7.32 -6.89
C GLU A 56 17.72 6.60 -5.67
N LYS A 57 17.02 7.33 -4.81
CA LYS A 57 16.49 6.82 -3.54
C LYS A 57 15.19 7.50 -3.19
N ALA A 58 14.29 6.73 -2.57
CA ALA A 58 13.10 7.24 -1.93
C ALA A 58 13.08 6.87 -0.44
N VAL A 59 12.66 7.82 0.40
CA VAL A 59 12.43 7.63 1.84
C VAL A 59 10.96 7.90 2.10
N LEU A 60 10.20 6.83 2.32
CA LEU A 60 8.77 6.88 2.64
C LEU A 60 8.57 6.73 4.14
N ASN A 61 7.73 7.58 4.72
CA ASN A 61 7.38 7.54 6.13
C ASN A 61 5.88 7.80 6.31
N ASP A 62 5.34 7.21 7.36
CA ASP A 62 3.99 7.46 7.85
C ASP A 62 3.95 7.08 9.33
N ILE A 63 3.04 7.68 10.09
CA ILE A 63 2.86 7.33 11.51
C ILE A 63 2.14 5.98 11.66
N ASN A 64 1.40 5.55 10.64
CA ASN A 64 0.71 4.26 10.65
C ASN A 64 1.71 3.11 10.45
N ILE A 65 2.06 2.43 11.55
CA ILE A 65 3.00 1.30 11.56
C ILE A 65 2.54 0.13 10.67
N GLU A 66 1.23 -0.16 10.62
CA GLU A 66 0.66 -1.27 9.84
C GLU A 66 0.85 -1.00 8.34
N LEU A 67 0.65 0.25 7.92
CA LEU A 67 0.90 0.69 6.54
C LEU A 67 2.38 0.53 6.17
N ILE A 68 3.28 1.01 7.03
CA ILE A 68 4.73 0.94 6.78
C ILE A 68 5.23 -0.50 6.76
N ASP A 69 4.76 -1.34 7.69
CA ASP A 69 5.12 -2.75 7.70
C ASP A 69 4.52 -3.50 6.50
N CYS A 70 3.31 -3.15 6.05
CA CYS A 70 2.74 -3.67 4.81
C CYS A 70 3.61 -3.33 3.59
N PHE A 71 4.10 -2.09 3.47
CA PHE A 71 5.04 -1.72 2.40
C PHE A 71 6.35 -2.54 2.47
N LYS A 72 6.88 -2.78 3.69
CA LYS A 72 8.08 -3.62 3.86
C LYS A 72 7.82 -5.08 3.48
N VAL A 73 6.66 -5.64 3.81
CA VAL A 73 6.27 -6.99 3.39
C VAL A 73 6.13 -7.06 1.87
N ILE A 74 5.48 -6.09 1.23
CA ILE A 74 5.41 -6.02 -0.23
C ILE A 74 6.82 -5.94 -0.84
N LYS A 75 7.74 -5.19 -0.23
CA LYS A 75 9.12 -5.10 -0.73
C LYS A 75 9.88 -6.42 -0.66
N ASN A 76 9.68 -7.23 0.39
CA ASN A 76 10.57 -8.35 0.72
C ASN A 76 9.92 -9.74 0.56
N ASN A 77 8.59 -9.84 0.62
CA ASN A 77 7.83 -11.09 0.72
C ASN A 77 6.53 -11.06 -0.11
N VAL A 78 6.54 -10.39 -1.26
CA VAL A 78 5.33 -10.16 -2.07
C VAL A 78 4.63 -11.44 -2.52
N SER A 79 5.38 -12.49 -2.90
CA SER A 79 4.79 -13.73 -3.40
C SER A 79 3.95 -14.43 -2.33
N GLU A 80 4.50 -14.58 -1.13
CA GLU A 80 3.80 -15.19 0.01
C GLU A 80 2.56 -14.38 0.42
N LEU A 81 2.67 -13.04 0.41
CA LEU A 81 1.53 -12.17 0.68
C LEU A 81 0.41 -12.36 -0.36
N ILE A 82 0.76 -12.44 -1.64
CA ILE A 82 -0.21 -12.66 -2.73
C ILE A 82 -0.89 -14.03 -2.57
N ASP A 83 -0.15 -15.08 -2.23
CA ASP A 83 -0.72 -16.42 -2.08
C ASP A 83 -1.75 -16.47 -0.93
N ILE A 84 -1.47 -15.81 0.20
CA ILE A 84 -2.42 -15.68 1.32
C ILE A 84 -3.67 -14.94 0.86
N LEU A 85 -3.51 -13.79 0.20
CA LEU A 85 -4.62 -12.95 -0.25
C LEU A 85 -5.52 -13.66 -1.27
N LYS A 86 -4.93 -14.38 -2.23
CA LYS A 86 -5.68 -15.16 -3.23
C LYS A 86 -6.51 -16.28 -2.60
N ASN A 87 -5.94 -16.97 -1.61
CA ASN A 87 -6.68 -18.00 -0.90
C ASN A 87 -7.88 -17.40 -0.15
N TRP A 88 -7.69 -16.28 0.55
CA TRP A 88 -8.78 -15.61 1.25
C TRP A 88 -9.82 -14.99 0.31
N GLU A 89 -9.41 -14.48 -0.84
CA GLU A 89 -10.32 -14.04 -1.90
C GLU A 89 -11.21 -15.20 -2.35
N SER A 90 -10.63 -16.37 -2.65
CA SER A 90 -11.39 -17.57 -3.01
C SER A 90 -12.36 -17.99 -1.90
N GLU A 91 -11.86 -18.14 -0.67
CA GLU A 91 -12.69 -18.51 0.49
C GLU A 91 -13.83 -17.52 0.70
N PHE A 92 -13.59 -16.22 0.53
CA PHE A 92 -14.61 -15.19 0.67
C PHE A 92 -15.67 -15.28 -0.44
N HIS A 93 -15.26 -15.58 -1.67
CA HIS A 93 -16.17 -15.75 -2.81
C HIS A 93 -16.99 -17.04 -2.77
N ASP A 94 -16.50 -18.08 -2.11
CA ASP A 94 -17.29 -19.32 -1.87
C ASP A 94 -18.58 -19.04 -1.07
N PHE A 95 -18.65 -17.90 -0.36
CA PHE A 95 -19.81 -17.44 0.37
C PHE A 95 -20.65 -16.40 -0.39
N ASP A 96 -20.47 -16.20 -1.70
CA ASP A 96 -21.19 -15.16 -2.49
C ASP A 96 -22.71 -15.24 -2.35
N ASP A 97 -23.27 -16.46 -2.22
CA ASP A 97 -24.70 -16.71 -2.06
C ASP A 97 -25.20 -16.59 -0.60
N ASP A 98 -24.29 -16.43 0.37
CA ASP A 98 -24.60 -16.32 1.81
C ASP A 98 -23.90 -15.10 2.44
N LEU A 99 -24.64 -13.99 2.49
CA LEU A 99 -24.14 -12.72 3.04
C LEU A 99 -23.83 -12.79 4.54
N ASP A 100 -24.50 -13.67 5.30
CA ASP A 100 -24.26 -13.80 6.73
C ASP A 100 -22.92 -14.51 6.99
N LEU A 101 -22.60 -15.56 6.21
CA LEU A 101 -21.30 -16.22 6.25
C LEU A 101 -20.16 -15.30 5.81
N LYS A 102 -20.35 -14.50 4.74
CA LYS A 102 -19.36 -13.48 4.35
C LYS A 102 -19.07 -12.49 5.45
N LYS A 103 -20.13 -11.98 6.09
CA LYS A 103 -20.03 -11.02 7.18
C LYS A 103 -19.28 -11.64 8.37
N GLU A 104 -19.59 -12.88 8.73
CA GLU A 104 -18.87 -13.61 9.78
C GLU A 104 -17.39 -13.79 9.44
N TYR A 105 -17.08 -14.20 8.20
CA TYR A 105 -15.71 -14.37 7.72
C TYR A 105 -14.90 -13.07 7.84
N TYR A 106 -15.45 -11.95 7.36
CA TYR A 106 -14.82 -10.64 7.50
C TYR A 106 -14.58 -10.26 8.97
N TYR A 107 -15.58 -10.45 9.85
CA TYR A 107 -15.43 -10.09 11.25
C TYR A 107 -14.41 -10.96 12.00
N LYS A 108 -14.23 -12.21 11.61
CA LYS A 108 -13.15 -13.07 12.13
C LYS A 108 -11.78 -12.49 11.75
N LYS A 109 -11.56 -12.14 10.47
CA LYS A 109 -10.30 -11.50 10.03
C LYS A 109 -10.06 -10.18 10.74
N ARG A 110 -11.08 -9.32 10.86
CA ARG A 110 -10.98 -8.05 11.58
C ARG A 110 -10.63 -8.23 13.06
N THR A 111 -11.19 -9.24 13.72
CA THR A 111 -10.86 -9.57 15.11
C THR A 111 -9.40 -9.99 15.24
N GLN A 112 -8.92 -10.82 14.32
CA GLN A 112 -7.52 -11.22 14.26
C GLN A 112 -6.58 -10.05 13.96
N PHE A 113 -6.94 -9.15 13.05
CA PHE A 113 -6.17 -7.93 12.77
C PHE A 113 -5.99 -7.08 14.03
N ASN A 114 -7.07 -6.91 14.78
CA ASN A 114 -7.10 -6.08 15.98
C ASN A 114 -6.32 -6.68 17.16
N SER A 115 -6.07 -7.99 17.19
CA SER A 115 -5.23 -8.58 18.25
C SER A 115 -3.76 -8.17 18.13
N ARG A 116 -3.29 -7.90 16.89
CA ARG A 116 -1.88 -7.53 16.59
C ARG A 116 -0.85 -8.58 17.02
N GLU A 117 -1.28 -9.84 17.13
CA GLU A 117 -0.43 -10.97 17.53
C GLU A 117 0.08 -11.79 16.34
N SER A 118 -0.33 -11.42 15.12
CA SER A 118 0.02 -12.15 13.90
C SER A 118 1.46 -11.85 13.44
N SER A 119 2.02 -12.75 12.62
CA SER A 119 3.27 -12.45 11.90
C SER A 119 3.10 -11.22 11.00
N LYS A 120 4.19 -10.52 10.66
CA LYS A 120 4.11 -9.30 9.83
C LYS A 120 3.42 -9.54 8.48
N ILE A 121 3.67 -10.68 7.84
CA ILE A 121 3.07 -11.03 6.56
C ILE A 121 1.56 -11.23 6.73
N LEU A 122 1.15 -11.99 7.75
CA LEU A 122 -0.25 -12.24 8.04
C LEU A 122 -0.99 -10.96 8.45
N GLN A 123 -0.36 -10.13 9.28
CA GLN A 123 -0.89 -8.82 9.68
C GLN A 123 -1.06 -7.90 8.46
N SER A 124 -0.14 -7.94 7.50
CA SER A 124 -0.24 -7.17 6.24
C SER A 124 -1.35 -7.70 5.33
N ALA A 125 -1.54 -9.02 5.27
CA ALA A 125 -2.66 -9.61 4.55
C ALA A 125 -4.00 -9.19 5.18
N LEU A 126 -4.10 -9.23 6.50
CA LEU A 126 -5.27 -8.77 7.27
C LEU A 126 -5.54 -7.27 7.11
N PHE A 127 -4.49 -6.47 6.88
CA PHE A 127 -4.60 -5.04 6.62
C PHE A 127 -5.15 -4.72 5.22
N ILE A 128 -4.88 -5.58 4.24
CA ILE A 128 -5.34 -5.43 2.85
C ILE A 128 -6.77 -5.96 2.66
N PHE A 129 -7.11 -7.08 3.33
CA PHE A 129 -8.40 -7.78 3.23
C PHE A 129 -9.56 -6.97 3.85
#